data_AF-A0A357FP81-F1
#
_entry.id   AF-A0A357FP81-F1
#
_cell.length_a   1.000
_cell.length_b   1.000
_cell.length_c   1.000
_cell.angle_alpha   90.00
_cell.angle_beta   90.00
_cell.angle_gamma   90.00
#
_symmetry.space_group_name_H-M   'P 1'
#
loop_
_entity.id
_entity.type
_entity.pdbx_description
1 polymer ?
#
loop_
_entity_poly.entity_id
_entity_poly.type
_entity_poly.pdbx_seq_one_letter_code
_entity_poly.pdbx_strand_id
1 'polypeptide(L)' 'MMVSGSVNSLMKTIDNGFMPIISEEPGYIAYYVVDSGDGQVTAVSIFEDEETSVKSNNLAQEWISKHLGDLVPGKAQVIS' A
#
# COMPACT_ATOMS: atom_id res chain seq x y z
N MET A 1 1.66 -1.83 20.34
CA MET A 1 0.28 -1.46 19.94
C MET A 1 0.35 -0.06 19.34
N MET A 2 -0.01 0.09 18.07
CA MET A 2 -0.14 1.41 17.43
C MET A 2 -1.37 2.12 18.02
N VAL A 3 -1.25 3.40 18.38
CA VAL A 3 -2.38 4.19 18.90
C VAL A 3 -3.26 4.57 17.70
N SER A 4 -4.58 4.71 17.85
CA SER A 4 -5.48 5.01 16.71
C SER A 4 -5.04 6.21 15.84
N GLY A 5 -4.41 7.23 16.43
CA GLY A 5 -3.82 8.36 15.68
C GLY A 5 -2.63 8.00 14.78
N SER A 6 -1.88 6.94 15.09
CA SER A 6 -0.76 6.48 14.26
C SER A 6 -1.23 5.63 13.08
N VAL A 7 -2.35 4.90 13.20
CA VAL A 7 -2.95 4.16 12.08
C VAL A 7 -3.47 5.12 11.00
N ASN A 8 -4.25 6.13 11.38
CA ASN A 8 -4.75 7.12 10.42
C ASN A 8 -3.62 7.89 9.72
N SER A 9 -2.55 8.22 10.46
CA SER A 9 -1.36 8.85 9.89
C SER A 9 -0.67 7.94 8.87
N LEU A 10 -0.50 6.65 9.21
CA LEU A 10 0.07 5.65 8.30
C LEU A 10 -0.77 5.47 7.04
N MET A 11 -2.11 5.36 7.18
CA MET A 11 -3.02 5.27 6.04
C MET A 11 -2.87 6.46 5.10
N LYS A 12 -2.82 7.68 5.63
CA LYS A 12 -2.61 8.90 4.83
C LYS A 12 -1.25 8.93 4.13
N THR A 13 -0.20 8.44 4.80
CA THR A 13 1.13 8.35 4.18
C THR A 13 1.13 7.37 3.01
N ILE A 14 0.50 6.20 3.19
CA ILE A 14 0.36 5.18 2.14
C ILE A 14 -0.48 5.72 0.98
N ASP A 15 -1.64 6.30 1.28
CA ASP A 15 -2.54 6.83 0.26
C ASP A 15 -1.86 7.95 -0.55
N ASN A 16 -1.41 9.02 0.11
CA ASN A 16 -0.81 10.15 -0.60
C ASN A 16 0.50 9.83 -1.33
N GLY A 17 1.28 8.87 -0.82
CA GLY A 17 2.60 8.57 -1.35
C GLY A 17 2.62 7.47 -2.41
N PHE A 18 1.77 6.44 -2.27
CA PHE A 18 1.75 5.31 -3.19
C PHE A 18 0.67 5.42 -4.26
N MET A 19 -0.45 6.10 -3.97
CA MET A 19 -1.55 6.25 -4.93
C MET A 19 -1.11 6.87 -6.26
N PRO A 20 -0.37 8.00 -6.28
CA PRO A 20 0.04 8.60 -7.56
C PRO A 20 0.83 7.63 -8.44
N ILE A 21 1.71 6.82 -7.84
CA ILE A 21 2.53 5.83 -8.55
C ILE A 21 1.66 4.73 -9.13
N ILE A 22 0.75 4.18 -8.33
CA ILE A 22 -0.04 3.02 -8.75
C ILE A 22 -1.15 3.38 -9.76
N SER A 23 -1.63 4.64 -9.73
CA SER A 23 -2.63 5.14 -10.67
C SER A 23 -2.11 5.35 -12.09
N GLU A 24 -0.78 5.44 -12.27
CA GLU A 24 -0.15 5.62 -13.57
C GLU A 24 0.09 4.29 -14.30
N GLU A 25 -0.12 3.16 -13.62
CA GLU A 25 0.06 1.83 -14.21
C GLU A 25 -1.07 1.49 -15.20
N PRO A 26 -0.76 0.83 -16.33
CA PRO A 26 -1.76 0.45 -17.32
C PRO A 26 -2.90 -0.39 -16.73
N GLY A 27 -4.14 -0.16 -17.18
CA GLY A 27 -5.28 -0.95 -16.72
C GLY A 27 -5.64 -0.74 -15.25
N TYR A 28 -5.16 0.33 -14.59
CA TYR A 28 -5.58 0.71 -13.24
C TYR A 28 -7.11 0.91 -13.16
N ILE A 29 -7.76 0.20 -12.24
CA ILE A 29 -9.22 0.29 -12.01
C ILE A 29 -9.52 0.99 -10.69
N ALA A 30 -8.89 0.54 -9.61
CA ALA A 30 -9.22 1.02 -8.26
C ALA A 30 -8.09 0.78 -7.27
N TYR A 31 -8.16 1.52 -6.16
CA TYR A 31 -7.29 1.35 -5.02
C TYR A 31 -7.98 1.75 -3.73
N TYR A 32 -7.62 1.05 -2.66
CA TYR A 32 -8.17 1.25 -1.34
C TYR A 32 -7.07 1.12 -0.30
N VAL A 33 -7.09 1.99 0.71
CA VAL A 33 -6.32 1.82 1.95
C VAL A 33 -7.30 1.58 3.08
N VAL A 34 -7.17 0.42 3.72
CA VAL A 34 -8.12 -0.09 4.71
C VAL A 34 -7.41 -0.24 6.06
N ASP A 35 -8.04 0.25 7.12
CA ASP A 35 -7.69 -0.13 8.49
C ASP A 35 -8.18 -1.56 8.73
N SER A 36 -7.24 -2.50 8.82
CA SER A 36 -7.53 -3.93 8.97
C SER A 36 -7.68 -4.33 10.44
N GLY A 37 -7.65 -3.37 11.37
CA GLY A 37 -7.64 -3.62 12.80
C GLY A 37 -6.27 -4.04 13.32
N ASP A 38 -6.13 -4.15 14.65
CA ASP A 38 -4.90 -4.57 15.33
C ASP A 38 -3.63 -3.76 14.97
N GLY A 39 -3.81 -2.52 14.51
CA GLY A 39 -2.72 -1.67 14.07
C GLY A 39 -2.16 -2.02 12.69
N GLN A 40 -2.87 -2.83 11.90
CA GLN A 40 -2.52 -3.19 10.54
C GLN A 40 -3.25 -2.31 9.51
N VAL A 41 -2.56 -1.97 8.44
CA VAL A 41 -3.12 -1.25 7.28
C VAL A 41 -2.90 -2.11 6.04
N THR A 42 -3.95 -2.27 5.23
CA THR A 42 -3.91 -2.98 3.96
C THR A 42 -4.15 -2.02 2.82
N ALA A 43 -3.23 -1.98 1.87
CA ALA A 43 -3.44 -1.33 0.58
C ALA A 43 -3.86 -2.40 -0.45
N VAL A 44 -4.92 -2.13 -1.20
CA VAL A 44 -5.46 -3.00 -2.25
C VAL A 44 -5.44 -2.21 -3.55
N SER A 45 -4.94 -2.80 -4.62
CA SER A 45 -5.00 -2.25 -5.98
C SER A 45 -5.66 -3.26 -6.92
N ILE A 46 -6.43 -2.78 -7.88
CA ILE A 46 -7.17 -3.59 -8.85
C ILE A 46 -6.78 -3.13 -10.25
N PHE A 47 -6.47 -4.09 -11.12
CA PHE A 47 -6.08 -3.86 -12.51
C PHE A 47 -6.90 -4.74 -13.47
N GLU A 48 -6.93 -4.35 -14.74
CA GLU A 48 -7.57 -5.12 -15.82
C GLU A 48 -6.86 -6.45 -16.10
N ASP A 49 -5.57 -6.56 -15.79
CA ASP A 49 -4.74 -7.74 -16.09
C ASP A 49 -3.85 -8.18 -14.91
N GLU A 50 -3.51 -9.46 -14.91
CA GLU A 50 -2.69 -10.11 -13.87
C GLU A 50 -1.22 -9.66 -13.91
N GLU A 51 -0.67 -9.37 -15.10
CA GLU A 51 0.74 -8.98 -15.25
C GLU A 51 1.00 -7.65 -14.54
N THR A 52 0.11 -6.67 -14.72
CA THR A 52 0.17 -5.38 -14.03
C THR A 52 -0.05 -5.54 -12.53
N SER A 53 -0.98 -6.41 -12.10
CA SER A 53 -1.15 -6.73 -10.68
C SER A 53 0.14 -7.27 -10.06
N VAL A 54 0.83 -8.20 -10.71
CA VAL A 54 2.12 -8.72 -10.23
C VAL A 54 3.20 -7.63 -10.22
N LYS A 55 3.25 -6.77 -11.24
CA LYS A 55 4.17 -5.63 -11.28
C LYS A 55 3.91 -4.64 -10.13
N SER A 56 2.64 -4.40 -9.80
CA SER A 56 2.22 -3.52 -8.71
C SER A 56 2.82 -3.95 -7.36
N ASN A 57 3.03 -5.27 -7.16
CA ASN A 57 3.60 -5.82 -5.94
C ASN A 57 5.06 -5.41 -5.74
N ASN A 58 5.81 -5.31 -6.84
CA ASN A 58 7.21 -4.85 -6.81
C ASN A 58 7.28 -3.35 -6.51
N LEU A 59 6.40 -2.55 -7.13
CA LEU A 59 6.29 -1.11 -6.87
C LEU A 59 5.96 -0.83 -5.40
N ALA A 60 5.02 -1.60 -4.83
CA ALA A 60 4.64 -1.49 -3.43
C ALA A 60 5.84 -1.79 -2.51
N GLN A 61 6.57 -2.89 -2.76
CA GLN A 61 7.75 -3.22 -1.95
C GLN A 61 8.84 -2.15 -2.04
N GLU A 62 9.12 -1.64 -3.24
CA GLU A 62 10.11 -0.58 -3.44
C GLU A 62 9.69 0.70 -2.71
N TRP A 63 8.45 1.12 -2.85
CA TRP A 63 7.94 2.32 -2.19
C TRP A 63 7.99 2.19 -0.67
N ILE A 64 7.56 1.05 -0.11
CA ILE A 64 7.57 0.79 1.33
C ILE A 64 9.00 0.82 1.88
N SER A 65 9.95 0.18 1.18
CA SER A 65 11.36 0.16 1.60
C SER A 65 11.98 1.56 1.66
N LYS A 66 11.58 2.46 0.75
CA LYS A 66 12.10 3.83 0.66
C LYS A 66 11.44 4.79 1.65
N HIS A 67 10.16 4.61 1.97
CA HIS A 67 9.36 5.64 2.66
C HIS A 67 8.87 5.24 4.05
N LEU A 68 8.71 3.94 4.32
CA LEU A 68 8.12 3.45 5.57
C LEU A 68 9.10 2.68 6.46
N GLY A 69 10.36 2.51 6.04
CA GLY A 69 11.36 1.65 6.68
C GLY A 69 11.33 1.61 8.20
N ASP A 70 11.49 2.76 8.87
CA ASP A 70 11.50 2.84 10.34
C ASP A 70 10.10 3.03 10.96
N LEU A 71 9.09 3.33 10.14
CA LEU A 71 7.72 3.65 10.55
C LEU A 71 6.85 2.40 10.73
N VAL A 72 7.20 1.28 10.10
CA VAL A 72 6.40 0.05 10.13
C VAL A 72 7.27 -1.15 10.52
N PRO A 73 7.10 -1.71 11.72
CA PRO A 73 7.81 -2.92 12.13
C PRO A 73 7.20 -4.14 11.44
N GLY A 74 7.65 -4.46 10.23
CA GLY A 74 7.21 -5.66 9.51
C GLY A 74 7.43 -5.59 8.01
N LYS A 75 7.51 -6.76 7.36
CA LYS A 75 7.48 -6.81 5.89
C LYS A 75 6.05 -6.63 5.43
N ALA A 76 5.83 -5.75 4.46
CA ALA A 76 4.58 -5.71 3.72
C ALA A 76 4.34 -7.07 3.09
N GLN A 77 3.15 -7.63 3.33
CA GLN A 77 2.67 -8.79 2.58
C GLN A 77 1.89 -8.27 1.39
N VAL A 78 2.21 -8.81 0.22
CA VAL A 78 1.48 -8.51 -1.01
C VAL A 78 0.87 -9.80 -1.52
N ILE A 79 -0.40 -9.73 -1.89
CA ILE A 79 -1.20 -10.84 -2.43
C ILE A 79 -1.70 -10.43 -3.81
N SER A 80 -1.56 -11.34 -4.79
CA SER A 80 -2.05 -11.24 -6.18
C SER A 80 -3.20 -12.20 -6.38
#